data_AF-A0AAV0G2D3-F1
#
_entry.id   AF-A0AAV0G2D3-F1
#
_cell.length_a   1.000
_cell.length_b   1.000
_cell.length_c   1.000
_cell.angle_alpha   90.00
_cell.angle_beta   90.00
_cell.angle_gamma   90.00
#
_symmetry.space_group_name_H-M   'P 1'
#
loop_
_entity.id
_entity.type
_entity.pdbx_description
1 polymer ?
#
loop_
_entity_poly.entity_id
_entity_poly.type
_entity_poly.pdbx_seq_one_letter_code
_entity_poly.pdbx_strand_id
1 'polypeptide(L)'
;MALALPAACSRLPVTPSANVQRRRLSISAALLSPPSRGGEKAVDWVEATAEFFEEDTRPIMLFDGVCNLCNGGVKFVRGNDSRRRIRFEALQSEAGKKLLRRSGRAPDDISSVVLVEKERRI
;
A
#
# COMPACT_ATOMS: atom_id res chain seq x y z
N MET A 1 -48.32 8.98 34.51
CA MET A 1 -48.62 7.53 34.42
C MET A 1 -47.41 6.84 33.83
N ALA A 2 -46.61 6.20 34.68
CA ALA A 2 -45.48 5.36 34.26
C ALA A 2 -45.96 3.91 34.24
N LEU A 3 -45.70 3.19 33.15
CA LEU A 3 -45.80 1.74 33.09
C LEU A 3 -44.44 1.21 32.62
N ALA A 4 -43.65 0.76 33.59
CA ALA A 4 -42.40 0.05 33.38
C ALA A 4 -42.72 -1.43 33.07
N LEU A 5 -42.16 -1.94 31.97
CA LEU A 5 -42.18 -3.36 31.64
C LEU A 5 -41.00 -4.06 32.31
N PRO A 6 -41.17 -5.27 32.87
CA PRO A 6 -40.08 -6.02 33.49
C PRO A 6 -39.22 -6.71 32.42
N ALA A 7 -37.91 -6.47 32.48
CA ALA A 7 -36.92 -7.24 31.73
C ALA A 7 -36.71 -8.61 32.40
N ALA A 8 -37.15 -9.68 31.75
CA ALA A 8 -36.84 -11.05 32.16
C ALA A 8 -35.45 -11.43 31.64
N CYS A 9 -34.50 -11.61 32.56
CA CYS A 9 -33.13 -12.04 32.27
C CYS A 9 -32.99 -13.52 32.64
N SER A 10 -33.09 -14.41 31.65
CA SER A 10 -32.89 -15.86 31.84
C SER A 10 -31.39 -16.19 31.76
N ARG A 11 -30.83 -16.64 32.88
CA ARG A 11 -29.46 -17.18 32.97
C ARG A 11 -29.48 -18.64 32.52
N LEU A 12 -28.71 -18.98 31.48
CA LEU A 12 -28.45 -20.37 31.09
C LEU A 12 -27.24 -20.90 31.88
N PRO A 13 -27.29 -22.13 32.41
CA PRO A 13 -26.14 -22.76 33.05
C PRO A 13 -25.19 -23.36 31.99
N VAL A 14 -23.90 -23.01 32.09
CA VAL A 14 -22.84 -23.61 31.28
C VAL A 14 -22.17 -24.70 32.11
N THR A 15 -22.25 -25.95 31.66
CA THR A 15 -21.49 -27.08 32.21
C THR A 15 -20.12 -27.15 31.55
N PRO A 16 -19.00 -27.35 32.27
CA PRO A 16 -17.72 -27.62 31.65
C PRO A 16 -17.59 -29.13 31.44
N SER A 17 -17.48 -29.57 30.19
CA SER A 17 -17.01 -30.92 29.88
C SER A 17 -16.25 -30.91 28.58
N ALA A 18 -14.93 -31.07 28.67
CA ALA A 18 -14.17 -31.96 27.80
C ALA A 18 -12.69 -31.93 28.21
N ASN A 19 -12.20 -33.14 28.48
CA ASN A 19 -10.83 -33.49 28.78
C ASN A 19 -9.94 -33.28 27.54
N VAL A 20 -9.00 -32.35 27.58
CA VAL A 20 -8.06 -32.07 26.47
C VAL A 20 -6.79 -32.90 26.68
N GLN A 21 -6.76 -34.07 26.05
CA GLN A 21 -5.57 -34.89 25.89
C GLN A 21 -4.53 -34.12 25.05
N ARG A 22 -3.45 -33.62 25.68
CA ARG A 22 -2.35 -32.97 24.97
C ARG A 22 -1.56 -34.00 24.15
N ARG A 23 -1.90 -34.15 22.88
CA ARG A 23 -1.01 -34.81 21.91
C ARG A 23 0.13 -33.84 21.58
N ARG A 24 1.34 -34.16 22.03
CA ARG A 24 2.57 -33.51 21.52
C ARG A 24 2.76 -33.96 20.08
N LEU A 25 2.41 -33.10 19.13
CA LEU A 25 2.78 -33.26 17.73
C LEU A 25 4.17 -32.67 17.56
N SER A 26 5.15 -33.53 17.28
CA SER A 26 6.48 -33.13 16.80
C SER A 26 6.32 -32.61 15.37
N ILE A 27 6.13 -31.30 15.22
CA ILE A 27 6.14 -30.65 13.91
C ILE A 27 7.60 -30.44 13.55
N SER A 28 8.12 -31.32 12.70
CA SER A 28 9.37 -31.08 11.98
C SER A 28 9.24 -29.76 11.23
N ALA A 29 10.10 -28.79 11.57
CA ALA A 29 10.20 -27.52 10.87
C ALA A 29 10.80 -27.75 9.48
N ALA A 30 10.01 -28.29 8.56
CA ALA A 30 10.26 -28.12 7.15
C ALA A 30 10.06 -26.63 6.87
N LEU A 31 11.11 -25.97 6.41
CA LEU A 31 11.07 -24.59 5.92
C LEU A 31 10.11 -24.54 4.74
N LEU A 32 8.83 -24.26 4.98
CA LEU A 32 7.91 -23.87 3.92
C LEU A 32 8.30 -22.46 3.49
N SER A 33 9.05 -22.40 2.39
CA SER A 33 9.18 -21.18 1.60
C SER A 33 7.77 -20.62 1.32
N PRO A 34 7.57 -19.29 1.40
CA PRO A 34 6.27 -18.69 1.10
C PRO A 34 5.83 -19.06 -0.33
N PRO A 35 4.51 -19.23 -0.57
CA PRO A 35 4.00 -19.64 -1.86
C PRO A 35 4.31 -18.57 -2.92
N SER A 36 5.11 -18.97 -3.90
CA SER A 36 5.42 -18.22 -5.12
C SER A 36 4.14 -17.98 -5.92
N ARG A 37 3.48 -16.83 -5.70
CA ARG A 37 2.47 -16.33 -6.63
C ARG A 37 3.17 -15.93 -7.93
N GLY A 38 2.99 -16.76 -8.95
CA GLY A 38 3.07 -16.46 -10.39
C GLY A 38 4.05 -15.39 -10.85
N GLY A 39 5.21 -15.81 -11.34
CA GLY A 39 5.56 -15.55 -12.75
C GLY A 39 5.73 -14.12 -13.25
N GLU A 40 6.36 -13.23 -12.49
CA GLU A 40 7.14 -12.12 -13.06
C GLU A 40 8.42 -12.00 -12.25
N LYS A 41 9.58 -11.95 -12.91
CA LYS A 41 10.88 -11.80 -12.23
C LYS A 41 10.74 -10.66 -11.22
N ALA A 42 11.07 -10.90 -9.96
CA ALA A 42 11.12 -9.88 -8.93
C ALA A 42 12.27 -8.92 -9.28
N VAL A 43 12.00 -7.99 -10.19
CA VAL A 43 12.89 -6.88 -10.48
C VAL A 43 12.89 -6.01 -9.24
N ASP A 44 14.06 -5.74 -8.68
CA ASP A 44 14.18 -4.70 -7.66
C ASP A 44 13.93 -3.35 -8.35
N TRP A 45 12.68 -2.90 -8.27
CA TRP A 45 12.26 -1.64 -8.84
C TRP A 45 12.93 -0.44 -8.16
N VAL A 46 13.56 -0.60 -7.00
CA VAL A 46 14.36 0.46 -6.36
C VAL A 46 15.66 0.69 -7.12
N GLU A 47 16.38 -0.39 -7.47
CA GLU A 47 17.62 -0.31 -8.24
C GLU A 47 17.34 0.11 -9.69
N ALA A 48 16.32 -0.49 -10.33
CA ALA A 48 15.96 -0.18 -11.71
C ALA A 48 15.46 1.27 -11.92
N THR A 49 15.15 1.99 -10.84
CA THR A 49 14.73 3.39 -10.89
C THR A 49 15.73 4.34 -10.24
N ALA A 50 16.89 3.86 -9.79
CA ALA A 50 17.97 4.72 -9.30
C ALA A 50 18.42 5.72 -10.37
N GLU A 51 18.38 5.31 -11.65
CA GLU A 51 18.69 6.15 -12.81
C GLU A 51 17.92 7.49 -12.84
N PHE A 52 16.68 7.53 -12.33
CA PHE A 52 15.87 8.75 -12.28
C PHE A 52 16.39 9.80 -11.28
N PHE A 53 17.32 9.41 -10.41
CA PHE A 53 17.83 10.22 -9.30
C PHE A 53 19.35 10.47 -9.34
N GLU A 54 20.05 10.05 -10.39
CA GLU A 54 21.51 10.24 -10.54
C GLU A 54 21.86 11.71 -10.79
N GLU A 55 21.18 12.35 -11.75
CA GLU A 55 21.44 13.75 -12.14
C GLU A 55 20.64 14.75 -11.29
N ASP A 56 19.50 14.32 -10.75
CA ASP A 56 18.59 15.18 -10.00
C ASP A 56 17.90 14.39 -8.89
N THR A 57 18.18 14.78 -7.65
CA THR A 57 17.68 14.10 -6.44
C THR A 57 16.31 14.59 -5.99
N ARG A 58 15.72 15.59 -6.65
CA ARG A 58 14.39 16.11 -6.29
C ARG A 58 13.33 15.03 -6.38
N PRO A 59 12.35 14.98 -5.46
CA PRO A 59 11.27 14.02 -5.54
C PRO A 59 10.44 14.18 -6.82
N ILE A 60 9.86 13.07 -7.28
CA ILE A 60 8.99 13.01 -8.45
C ILE A 60 7.55 12.74 -7.97
N MET A 61 6.65 13.68 -8.22
CA MET A 61 5.22 13.52 -8.01
C MET A 61 4.59 12.88 -9.25
N LEU A 62 4.11 11.66 -9.09
CA LEU A 62 3.31 10.94 -10.07
C LEU A 62 1.84 11.33 -9.96
N PHE A 63 1.17 11.54 -11.09
CA PHE A 63 -0.24 11.91 -11.14
C PHE A 63 -0.99 11.30 -12.33
N ASP A 64 -2.31 11.15 -12.20
CA ASP A 64 -3.16 10.80 -13.34
C ASP A 64 -3.41 12.04 -14.23
N GLY A 65 -2.86 12.01 -15.44
CA GLY A 65 -2.98 13.08 -16.43
C GLY A 65 -4.36 13.22 -17.10
N VAL A 66 -5.26 12.24 -16.94
CA VAL A 66 -6.63 12.30 -17.50
C VAL A 66 -7.64 12.82 -16.47
N CYS A 67 -7.36 12.64 -15.19
CA CYS A 67 -8.21 13.13 -14.11
C CYS A 67 -8.06 14.65 -13.89
N ASN A 68 -9.19 15.37 -14.03
CA ASN A 68 -9.25 16.82 -13.81
C ASN A 68 -8.86 17.25 -12.39
N LEU A 69 -9.18 16.45 -11.38
CA LEU A 69 -8.81 16.74 -9.98
C LEU A 69 -7.30 16.63 -9.77
N CYS A 70 -6.68 15.55 -10.27
CA CYS A 70 -5.23 15.34 -10.20
C CYS A 70 -4.47 16.45 -10.92
N ASN A 71 -4.93 16.81 -12.13
CA ASN A 71 -4.38 17.93 -12.89
C ASN A 71 -4.54 19.28 -12.17
N GLY A 72 -5.68 19.50 -11.50
CA GLY A 72 -5.89 20.67 -10.64
C GLY A 72 -4.90 20.71 -9.46
N GLY A 73 -4.70 19.57 -8.80
CA GLY A 73 -3.72 19.41 -7.73
C GLY A 73 -2.29 19.71 -8.18
N VAL A 74 -1.85 19.17 -9.32
CA VAL A 74 -0.53 19.48 -9.89
C VAL A 74 -0.37 20.95 -10.18
N LYS A 75 -1.38 21.62 -10.76
CA LYS A 75 -1.34 23.07 -11.01
C LYS A 75 -1.18 23.85 -9.70
N PHE A 76 -1.91 23.46 -8.65
CA PHE A 76 -1.79 24.07 -7.32
C PHE A 76 -0.39 23.89 -6.73
N VAL A 77 0.13 22.66 -6.70
CA VAL A 77 1.47 22.36 -6.15
C VAL A 77 2.55 23.12 -6.93
N ARG A 78 2.49 23.11 -8.26
CA ARG A 78 3.44 23.83 -9.12
C ARG A 78 3.36 25.35 -8.91
N GLY A 79 2.18 25.90 -8.66
CA GLY A 79 2.00 27.31 -8.35
C GLY A 79 2.61 27.72 -6.99
N ASN A 80 2.64 26.80 -6.03
CA ASN A 80 3.18 27.03 -4.69
C ASN A 80 4.66 26.63 -4.54
N ASP A 81 5.19 25.78 -5.43
CA ASP A 81 6.59 25.35 -5.45
C ASP A 81 7.51 26.33 -6.19
N SER A 82 7.68 27.53 -5.62
CA SER A 82 8.47 28.62 -6.22
C SER A 82 9.95 28.27 -6.44
N ARG A 83 10.48 27.33 -5.66
CA ARG A 83 11.87 26.85 -5.76
C ARG A 83 12.02 25.63 -6.66
N ARG A 84 10.94 25.16 -7.31
CA ARG A 84 10.92 23.97 -8.16
C ARG A 84 11.56 22.78 -7.44
N ARG A 85 11.14 22.48 -6.21
CA ARG A 85 11.63 21.34 -5.42
C ARG A 85 11.06 20.02 -5.87
N ILE A 86 9.95 20.01 -6.63
CA ILE A 86 9.25 18.80 -7.05
C ILE A 86 9.27 18.69 -8.58
N ARG A 87 9.53 17.48 -9.08
CA ARG A 87 9.37 17.09 -10.48
C ARG A 87 8.01 16.42 -10.66
N PHE A 88 7.42 16.49 -11.85
CA PHE A 88 6.10 15.92 -12.11
C PHE A 88 6.18 14.95 -13.28
N GLU A 89 5.54 13.78 -13.14
CA GLU A 89 5.50 12.75 -14.17
C GLU A 89 4.10 12.13 -14.24
N ALA A 90 3.59 11.87 -15.44
CA ALA A 90 2.28 11.28 -15.60
C ALA A 90 2.34 9.76 -15.39
N LEU A 91 1.40 9.19 -14.64
CA LEU A 91 1.33 7.74 -14.39
C LEU A 91 1.21 6.91 -15.66
N GLN A 92 0.62 7.49 -16.71
CA GLN A 92 0.42 6.83 -18.00
C GLN A 92 1.71 6.69 -18.83
N SER A 93 2.76 7.46 -18.50
CA SER A 93 4.03 7.39 -19.23
C SER A 93 4.82 6.13 -18.83
N GLU A 94 5.74 5.70 -19.69
CA GLU A 94 6.61 4.57 -19.38
C GLU A 94 7.49 4.83 -18.14
N ALA A 95 7.93 6.08 -17.94
CA ALA A 95 8.64 6.49 -16.73
C ALA A 95 7.73 6.40 -15.49
N GLY A 96 6.50 6.90 -15.58
CA GLY A 96 5.50 6.85 -14.52
C GLY A 96 5.20 5.42 -14.08
N LYS A 97 4.99 4.50 -15.03
CA LYS A 97 4.75 3.07 -14.75
C LYS A 97 5.93 2.42 -14.01
N LYS A 98 7.17 2.69 -14.43
CA LYS A 98 8.38 2.19 -13.75
C LYS A 98 8.46 2.71 -12.32
N LEU A 99 8.26 4.01 -12.12
CA LEU A 99 8.29 4.65 -10.80
C LEU A 99 7.12 4.20 -9.90
N LEU A 100 5.96 3.88 -10.48
CA LEU A 100 4.81 3.38 -9.74
C LEU A 100 5.08 1.95 -9.21
N ARG A 101 5.73 1.10 -10.00
CA ARG A 101 6.16 -0.24 -9.55
C ARG A 101 7.15 -0.18 -8.39
N ARG A 102 8.08 0.79 -8.38
CA ARG A 102 8.97 1.07 -7.22
C ARG A 102 8.18 1.35 -5.93
N SER A 103 7.01 1.96 -6.02
CA SER A 103 6.17 2.24 -4.86
C SER A 103 5.42 1.01 -4.32
N GLY A 104 5.47 -0.14 -5.02
CA GLY A 104 4.73 -1.36 -4.69
C GLY A 104 3.30 -1.38 -5.24
N ARG A 105 3.01 -0.51 -6.22
CA ARG A 105 1.70 -0.42 -6.88
C ARG A 105 1.74 -1.02 -8.28
N ALA A 106 0.59 -1.48 -8.74
CA ALA A 106 0.43 -1.96 -10.12
C ALA A 106 0.63 -0.79 -11.10
N PRO A 107 1.24 -1.00 -12.29
CA PRO A 107 1.54 0.08 -13.25
C PRO A 107 0.30 0.80 -13.80
N ASP A 108 -0.87 0.19 -13.66
CA ASP A 108 -2.20 0.67 -14.06
C ASP A 108 -3.03 1.22 -12.89
N ASP A 109 -2.46 1.29 -11.68
CA ASP A 109 -3.08 1.93 -10.53
C ASP A 109 -3.05 3.46 -10.65
N ILE A 110 -4.08 4.00 -11.31
CA ILE A 110 -4.27 5.44 -11.57
C ILE A 110 -5.09 6.14 -10.48
N SER A 111 -5.35 5.47 -9.36
CA SER A 111 -6.31 5.93 -8.35
C SER A 111 -5.78 7.03 -7.41
N SER A 112 -4.52 7.44 -7.54
CA SER A 112 -3.85 8.30 -6.56
C SER A 112 -2.80 9.24 -7.18
N VAL A 113 -2.36 10.20 -6.37
CA VAL A 113 -1.09 10.91 -6.53
C VAL A 113 -0.04 10.19 -5.68
N VAL A 114 1.18 10.01 -6.20
CA VAL A 114 2.27 9.29 -5.50
C VAL A 114 3.51 10.15 -5.50
N LEU A 115 4.16 10.34 -4.34
CA LEU A 115 5.46 11.01 -4.26
C LEU A 115 6.56 9.95 -4.19
N VAL A 116 7.50 10.00 -5.13
CA VAL A 116 8.64 9.10 -5.19
C VAL A 116 9.90 9.87 -4.82
N GLU A 117 10.55 9.43 -3.75
CA GLU A 117 11.81 9.98 -3.25
C GLU A 117 12.98 9.04 -3.57
N LYS A 118 14.20 9.61 -3.63
CA LYS A 118 15.44 8.85 -3.83
C LYS A 118 15.63 7.81 -2.72
N GLU A 119 15.50 8.22 -1.47
CA GLU A 119 15.47 7.31 -0.32
C GLU A 119 14.02 7.07 0.12
N ARG A 120 13.59 5.80 0.15
CA ARG A 120 12.24 5.44 0.60
C ARG A 120 12.17 5.61 2.13
N ARG A 121 11.63 6.72 2.61
CA ARG A 121 11.26 6.88 4.02
C ARG A 121 9.89 6.24 4.24
N ILE A 122 9.84 5.19 5.05
CA ILE A 122 8.61 4.48 5.46
C ILE A 122 8.10 5.10 6.75
#